data_AF-A0A3D1TQ48-F1
#
_entry.id   AF-A0A3D1TQ48-F1
#
_cell.length_a   1.000
_cell.length_b   1.000
_cell.length_c   1.000
_cell.angle_alpha   90.00
_cell.angle_beta   90.00
_cell.angle_gamma   90.00
#
_symmetry.space_group_name_H-M   'P 1'
#
loop_
_entity.id
_entity.type
_entity.pdbx_description
1 polymer ?
#
loop_
_entity_poly.entity_id
_entity_poly.type
_entity_poly.pdbx_seq_one_letter_code
_entity_poly.pdbx_strand_id
1 'polypeptide(L)'
;VVITGVAAVCPHPLYEFWLLPPGGSWTLVRGYSLSGDFDWNTTSYAVGSYLISIWARDTSSTGTSGTAPNTYDSFTTVQYTLS
;
A
#
# COMPACT_ATOMS: atom_id res chain seq x y z
N VAL A 1 -9.47 6.79 7.88
CA VAL A 1 -8.02 7.08 8.03
C VAL A 1 -7.46 7.33 6.64
N VAL A 2 -6.68 8.40 6.44
CA VAL A 2 -6.03 8.66 5.14
C VAL A 2 -4.60 8.18 5.21
N ILE A 3 -4.20 7.36 4.23
CA ILE A 3 -2.83 6.84 4.10
C ILE A 3 -2.25 7.41 2.82
N THR A 4 -1.14 8.11 2.93
CA THR A 4 -0.48 8.77 1.79
C THR A 4 0.89 8.14 1.53
N GLY A 5 1.09 7.68 0.29
CA GLY A 5 2.38 7.29 -0.26
C GLY A 5 3.08 8.47 -0.91
N VAL A 6 4.39 8.61 -0.65
CA VAL A 6 5.23 9.62 -1.30
C VAL A 6 6.48 8.94 -1.84
N ALA A 7 6.72 9.06 -3.13
CA ALA A 7 7.95 8.62 -3.79
C ALA A 7 8.82 9.86 -4.11
N ALA A 8 10.03 9.91 -3.56
CA ALA A 8 10.92 11.08 -3.69
C ALA A 8 11.70 11.13 -5.01
N VAL A 9 11.96 9.98 -5.64
CA VAL A 9 12.90 9.85 -6.78
C VAL A 9 12.23 9.20 -8.00
N CYS A 10 10.90 9.19 -8.03
CA CYS A 10 10.12 8.60 -9.11
C CYS A 10 9.32 9.72 -9.81
N PRO A 11 9.57 10.02 -11.09
CA PRO A 11 8.88 11.10 -11.81
C PRO A 11 7.40 10.80 -12.05
N HIS A 12 7.02 9.53 -12.21
CA HIS A 12 5.64 9.11 -12.41
C HIS A 12 5.28 7.92 -11.51
N PRO A 13 5.12 8.14 -10.20
CA PRO A 13 4.86 7.07 -9.27
C PRO A 13 3.41 6.59 -9.35
N LEU A 14 3.26 5.28 -9.43
CA LEU A 14 2.03 4.57 -9.13
C LEU A 14 2.14 3.96 -7.73
N TYR A 15 1.04 3.97 -7.00
CA TYR A 15 0.97 3.44 -5.64
C TYR A 15 -0.04 2.30 -5.53
N GLU A 16 0.37 1.25 -4.84
CA GLU A 16 -0.45 0.10 -4.48
C GLU A 16 -0.44 -0.08 -2.96
N PHE A 17 -1.58 -0.44 -2.39
CA PHE A 17 -1.77 -0.53 -0.95
C PHE A 17 -2.23 -1.93 -0.55
N TRP A 18 -1.52 -2.48 0.43
CA TRP A 18 -1.79 -3.76 1.03
C TRP A 18 -2.08 -3.58 2.52
N LEU A 19 -3.01 -4.37 3.03
CA LEU A 19 -3.43 -4.34 4.42
C LEU A 19 -3.32 -5.73 5.02
N LEU A 20 -2.73 -5.84 6.20
CA LEU A 20 -2.66 -7.05 7.00
C LEU A 20 -3.40 -6.81 8.32
N PRO A 21 -4.59 -7.42 8.50
CA PRO A 21 -5.31 -7.36 9.77
C PRO A 21 -4.57 -8.13 10.88
N PRO A 22 -4.90 -7.85 12.16
CA PRO A 22 -4.34 -8.58 13.30
C PRO A 22 -4.62 -10.08 13.15
N GLY A 23 -3.55 -10.88 13.04
CA GLY A 23 -3.66 -12.34 12.87
C GLY A 23 -4.23 -12.81 11.51
N GLY A 24 -4.38 -11.92 10.53
CA GLY A 24 -4.86 -12.25 9.19
C GLY A 24 -3.74 -12.43 8.18
N SER A 25 -4.08 -12.21 6.90
CA SER A 25 -3.16 -12.30 5.76
C SER A 25 -3.16 -10.99 4.97
N TRP A 26 -2.05 -10.73 4.25
CA TRP A 26 -1.94 -9.58 3.37
C TRP A 26 -3.03 -9.59 2.30
N THR A 27 -3.77 -8.49 2.22
CA THR A 27 -4.85 -8.30 1.26
C THR A 27 -4.61 -7.02 0.47
N LEU A 28 -4.74 -7.09 -0.85
CA LEU A 28 -4.69 -5.92 -1.72
C LEU A 28 -5.96 -5.08 -1.51
N VAL A 29 -5.82 -3.86 -1.01
CA VAL A 29 -6.96 -2.95 -0.75
C VAL A 29 -7.10 -1.86 -1.80
N ARG A 30 -6.03 -1.57 -2.54
CA ARG A 30 -6.03 -0.69 -3.70
C ARG A 30 -4.87 -1.06 -4.61
N GLY A 31 -5.15 -1.42 -5.87
CA GLY A 31 -4.13 -1.62 -6.89
C GLY A 31 -3.48 -0.33 -7.36
N TYR A 32 -2.44 -0.46 -8.20
CA TYR A 32 -1.68 0.66 -8.72
C TYR A 32 -2.51 1.82 -9.28
N SER A 33 -2.33 3.01 -8.70
CA SER A 33 -2.96 4.26 -9.11
C SER A 33 -1.96 5.43 -9.06
N LEU A 34 -2.16 6.45 -9.89
CA LEU A 34 -1.42 7.72 -9.81
C LEU A 34 -1.73 8.50 -8.52
N SER A 35 -2.85 8.19 -7.87
CA SER A 35 -3.22 8.75 -6.57
C SER A 35 -2.41 8.08 -5.46
N GLY A 36 -1.54 8.85 -4.81
CA GLY A 36 -0.81 8.45 -3.61
C GLY A 36 -1.68 8.35 -2.35
N ASP A 37 -2.95 8.73 -2.41
CA ASP A 37 -3.86 8.66 -1.27
C ASP A 37 -4.76 7.42 -1.30
N PHE A 38 -4.91 6.80 -0.13
CA PHE A 38 -5.87 5.74 0.15
C PHE A 38 -6.73 6.09 1.37
N ASP A 39 -8.02 6.32 1.10
CA ASP A 39 -9.03 6.52 2.13
C ASP A 39 -9.47 5.17 2.71
N TRP A 40 -8.86 4.79 3.82
CA TRP A 40 -9.23 3.58 4.54
C TRP A 40 -10.45 3.83 5.43
N ASN A 41 -11.59 3.25 5.04
CA ASN A 41 -12.78 3.22 5.90
C ASN A 41 -12.61 2.14 6.99
N THR A 42 -12.38 2.57 8.22
CA THR A 42 -12.12 1.68 9.36
C THR A 42 -13.39 1.21 10.07
N THR A 43 -14.58 1.69 9.73
CA THR A 43 -15.82 1.40 10.49
C THR A 43 -16.24 -0.08 10.44
N SER A 44 -15.83 -0.80 9.41
CA SER A 44 -16.12 -2.23 9.21
C SER A 44 -14.98 -3.15 9.64
N TYR A 45 -13.90 -2.60 10.22
CA TYR A 45 -12.71 -3.35 10.60
C TYR A 45 -12.69 -3.60 12.11
N ALA A 46 -12.17 -4.77 12.50
CA ALA A 46 -12.00 -5.10 13.91
C ALA A 46 -10.92 -4.23 14.55
N VAL A 47 -11.02 -3.95 15.84
CA VAL A 47 -9.96 -3.26 16.58
C VAL A 47 -8.69 -4.11 16.64
N GLY A 48 -7.52 -3.46 16.60
CA GLY A 48 -6.22 -4.11 16.71
C GLY A 48 -5.12 -3.47 15.86
N SER A 49 -3.94 -4.11 15.84
CA SER A 49 -2.78 -3.67 15.06
C SER A 49 -2.84 -4.14 13.62
N TYR A 50 -2.93 -3.19 12.69
CA TYR A 50 -2.85 -3.41 11.26
C TYR A 50 -1.45 -3.07 10.76
N LEU A 51 -0.95 -3.86 9.82
CA LEU A 51 0.20 -3.44 9.00
C LEU A 51 -0.32 -3.00 7.63
N ILE A 52 0.11 -1.83 7.18
CA ILE A 52 -0.16 -1.31 5.85
C ILE A 52 1.15 -1.28 5.09
N SER A 53 1.20 -1.94 3.94
CA SER A 53 2.33 -1.86 3.02
C SER A 53 1.96 -0.98 1.84
N ILE A 54 2.79 0.02 1.57
CA ILE A 54 2.63 1.00 0.50
C ILE A 54 3.72 0.72 -0.51
N TRP A 55 3.34 0.28 -1.70
CA TRP A 55 4.23 -0.10 -2.77
C TRP A 55 4.26 1.02 -3.79
N ALA A 56 5.43 1.33 -4.30
CA ALA A 56 5.65 2.33 -5.33
C ALA A 56 6.35 1.70 -6.54
N ARG A 57 5.88 2.06 -7.73
CA ARG A 57 6.56 1.75 -8.99
C ARG A 57 6.42 2.91 -9.96
N ASP A 58 7.41 3.10 -10.83
CA ASP A 58 7.27 4.08 -11.92
C ASP A 58 6.34 3.53 -13.02
N THR A 59 5.55 4.39 -13.66
CA THR A 59 4.73 4.00 -14.83
C THR A 59 5.54 3.37 -15.98
N SER A 60 6.82 3.72 -16.11
CA SER A 60 7.76 3.16 -17.09
C SER A 60 8.48 1.90 -16.60
N SER A 61 8.31 1.53 -15.33
CA SER A 61 8.87 0.31 -14.73
C SER A 61 7.84 -0.81 -14.69
N THR A 62 8.28 -2.04 -14.96
CA THR A 62 7.50 -3.25 -14.70
C THR A 62 7.61 -3.72 -13.25
N GLY A 63 8.31 -2.98 -12.39
CA GLY A 63 8.70 -3.38 -11.04
C GLY A 63 9.94 -4.29 -11.07
N THR A 64 10.90 -4.02 -10.20
CA THR A 64 12.14 -4.81 -10.06
C THR A 64 12.02 -5.97 -9.07
N SER A 65 10.99 -5.95 -8.23
CA SER A 65 10.73 -6.92 -7.18
C SER A 65 9.26 -7.37 -7.15
N GLY A 66 8.97 -8.45 -6.43
CA GLY A 66 7.61 -9.00 -6.29
C GLY A 66 7.30 -10.10 -7.30
N THR A 67 6.01 -10.36 -7.52
CA THR A 67 5.54 -11.39 -8.46
C THR A 67 4.37 -10.85 -9.24
N ALA A 68 4.44 -10.92 -10.57
CA ALA A 68 3.38 -10.43 -11.44
C ALA A 68 2.01 -11.03 -11.03
N PRO A 69 0.94 -10.21 -10.96
CA PRO A 69 0.86 -8.81 -11.41
C PRO A 69 1.32 -7.75 -10.39
N ASN A 70 1.66 -8.14 -9.16
CA ASN A 70 1.99 -7.23 -8.07
C ASN A 70 3.52 -7.14 -7.92
N THR A 71 4.11 -6.27 -8.72
CA THR A 71 5.55 -5.96 -8.72
C THR A 71 5.76 -4.51 -8.34
N TYR A 72 6.90 -4.20 -7.70
CA TYR A 72 7.22 -2.86 -7.19
C TYR A 72 8.69 -2.52 -7.41
N ASP A 73 9.01 -1.22 -7.39
CA ASP A 73 10.40 -0.73 -7.36
C ASP A 73 10.87 -0.44 -5.93
N SER A 74 9.96 0.01 -5.07
CA SER A 74 10.19 0.25 -3.66
C SER A 74 8.91 0.04 -2.86
N PHE A 75 9.04 -0.24 -1.57
CA PHE A 75 7.91 -0.30 -0.67
C PHE A 75 8.29 0.17 0.73
N THR A 76 7.29 0.55 1.51
CA THR A 76 7.41 0.77 2.95
C THR A 76 6.24 0.12 3.66
N THR A 77 6.42 -0.23 4.93
CA THR A 77 5.37 -0.80 5.76
C THR A 77 5.23 0.00 7.04
N VAL A 78 4.01 0.38 7.36
CA VAL A 78 3.65 1.14 8.56
C VAL A 78 2.66 0.35 9.41
N GLN A 79 2.79 0.45 10.73
CA GLN A 79 1.81 -0.11 11.65
C GLN A 79 0.80 0.96 12.06
N TYR A 80 -0.47 0.60 12.05
CA TYR A 80 -1.55 1.43 12.57
C TYR A 80 -2.39 0.63 13.57
N THR A 81 -2.55 1.14 14.79
CA THR A 81 -3.42 0.52 15.79
C THR A 81 -4.79 1.16 15.72
N LEU A 82 -5.79 0.37 15.34
CA LEU A 82 -7.20 0.77 15.35
C LEU A 82 -7.78 0.47 16.74
N SER A 83 -8.27 1.51 17.41
CA SER A 83 -8.89 1.47 18.74
C SER A 83 -10.39 1.70 18.69
#